data_AF-A0A8I0PHA4-F1
#
_entry.id   AF-A0A8I0PHA4-F1
#
_cell.length_a   1.000
_cell.length_b   1.000
_cell.length_c   1.000
_cell.angle_alpha   90.00
_cell.angle_beta   90.00
_cell.angle_gamma   90.00
#
_symmetry.space_group_name_H-M   'P 1'
#
loop_
_entity.id
_entity.type
_entity.pdbx_description
1 polymer ?
#
loop_
_entity_poly.entity_id
_entity_poly.type
_entity_poly.pdbx_seq_one_letter_code
_entity_poly.pdbx_strand_id
1 'polypeptide(L)'
;MTGLYPPAVLSDCVVYPSPGPSPLDFLPYDASGKPRPGAFRLGLSPGLAKLEGVQPLAWAVDLMERGLNPARHIKGGEAVLNEGE
;
A
#
# COMPACT_ATOMS: atom_id res chain seq x y z
N MET A 1 -6.90 14.51 4.49
CA MET A 1 -5.69 13.75 4.13
C MET A 1 -5.06 13.25 5.42
N THR A 2 -4.49 12.04 5.45
CA THR A 2 -3.92 11.43 6.66
C THR A 2 -2.68 12.15 7.19
N GLY A 3 -2.07 13.03 6.40
CA GLY A 3 -0.80 13.70 6.73
C GLY A 3 0.41 12.76 6.61
N LEU A 4 0.19 11.51 6.20
CA LEU A 4 1.21 10.50 6.00
C LEU A 4 1.78 10.61 4.59
N TYR A 5 3.09 10.38 4.47
CA TYR A 5 3.77 10.30 3.17
C TYR A 5 4.05 8.84 2.83
N PRO A 6 3.91 8.44 1.55
CA PRO A 6 4.16 7.06 1.17
C PRO A 6 5.66 6.77 1.18
N PRO A 7 6.13 5.72 1.89
CA PRO A 7 7.52 5.28 1.81
C PRO A 7 7.90 4.70 0.44
N ALA A 8 6.91 4.30 -0.37
CA ALA A 8 7.13 3.69 -1.67
C ALA A 8 6.01 3.99 -2.66
N VAL A 9 6.39 4.33 -3.90
CA VAL A 9 5.48 4.63 -5.02
C VAL A 9 5.97 3.89 -6.26
N LEU A 10 5.04 3.35 -7.04
CA LEU A 10 5.22 2.73 -8.36
C LEU A 10 4.09 3.21 -9.30
N SER A 11 4.19 2.89 -10.59
CA SER A 11 3.20 3.30 -11.61
C SER A 11 1.76 2.89 -11.29
N ASP A 12 1.56 1.73 -10.67
CA ASP A 12 0.26 1.11 -10.39
C ASP A 12 0.06 0.75 -8.91
N CYS A 13 1.00 1.14 -8.04
CA CYS A 13 0.96 0.81 -6.62
C CYS A 13 1.57 1.94 -5.76
N VAL A 14 0.93 2.27 -4.65
CA VAL A 14 1.48 3.16 -3.62
C VAL A 14 1.33 2.49 -2.27
N VAL A 15 2.40 2.51 -1.47
CA VAL A 15 2.42 1.94 -0.13
C VAL A 15 2.31 3.07 0.88
N TYR A 16 1.41 2.93 1.83
CA TYR A 16 1.26 3.86 2.96
C TYR A 16 1.40 3.12 4.29
N PRO A 17 1.99 3.76 5.31
CA PRO A 17 1.89 3.25 6.66
C PRO A 17 0.44 3.32 7.14
N SER A 18 0.03 2.31 7.91
CA SER A 18 -1.31 2.20 8.48
C SER A 18 -1.21 1.79 9.95
N PRO A 19 -2.07 2.30 10.85
CA PRO A 19 -2.09 1.89 12.25
C PRO A 19 -2.62 0.45 12.44
N GLY A 20 -3.22 -0.14 11.40
CA GLY A 20 -3.69 -1.52 11.41
C GLY A 20 -3.68 -2.17 10.03
N PRO A 21 -3.97 -3.48 9.95
CA PRO A 21 -3.86 -4.25 8.72
C PRO A 21 -5.05 -4.07 7.77
N SER A 22 -6.13 -3.42 8.21
CA SER A 22 -7.26 -3.14 7.33
C SER A 22 -6.97 -1.89 6.48
N PRO A 23 -7.30 -1.88 5.18
CA PRO A 23 -7.22 -0.65 4.39
C PRO A 23 -8.13 0.45 4.94
N LEU A 24 -9.15 0.10 5.72
CA LEU A 24 -10.02 1.06 6.41
C LEU A 24 -9.28 1.83 7.52
N ASP A 25 -8.24 1.23 8.11
CA ASP A 25 -7.42 1.86 9.17
C ASP A 25 -6.57 3.02 8.60
N PHE A 26 -6.35 3.03 7.29
CA PHE A 26 -5.66 4.09 6.57
C PHE A 26 -6.61 5.19 6.05
N LEU A 27 -7.86 4.86 5.72
CA LEU A 27 -8.74 5.81 5.05
C LEU A 27 -9.26 6.89 6.02
N PRO A 28 -9.17 8.18 5.64
CA PRO A 28 -9.73 9.24 6.46
C PRO A 28 -11.26 9.26 6.32
N TYR A 29 -11.94 8.93 7.42
CA TYR A 29 -13.37 9.15 7.59
C TYR A 29 -13.63 10.52 8.25
N ASP A 30 -14.80 11.09 7.99
CA ASP A 30 -15.31 12.23 8.76
C ASP A 30 -15.99 11.75 10.06
N ALA A 31 -16.42 12.70 10.90
CA ALA A 31 -17.10 12.40 12.16
C ALA A 31 -18.45 11.69 11.97
N SER A 32 -19.02 11.70 10.76
CA SER A 32 -20.23 10.96 10.39
C SER A 32 -19.95 9.56 9.85
N GLY A 33 -18.68 9.14 9.80
CA GLY A 33 -18.25 7.85 9.27
C GLY A 33 -18.27 7.78 7.74
N LYS A 34 -18.34 8.91 7.04
CA LYS A 34 -18.27 8.95 5.56
C LYS A 34 -16.83 9.13 5.09
N PRO A 35 -16.42 8.47 3.99
CA PRO A 35 -15.11 8.72 3.38
C PRO A 35 -14.97 10.20 3.04
N ARG A 36 -13.86 10.83 3.45
CA ARG A 36 -13.62 12.23 3.08
C ARG A 36 -13.40 12.38 1.58
N PRO A 37 -13.96 13.42 0.94
CA PRO A 37 -13.66 13.74 -0.46
C PRO A 37 -12.16 13.88 -0.71
N GLY A 38 -11.69 13.39 -1.86
CA GLY A 38 -10.27 13.42 -2.26
C GLY A 38 -9.41 12.28 -1.69
N ALA A 39 -9.96 11.39 -0.86
CA ALA A 39 -9.31 10.17 -0.45
C ALA A 39 -9.47 9.04 -1.49
N PHE A 40 -8.68 7.97 -1.33
CA PHE A 40 -8.86 6.76 -2.11
C PHE A 40 -10.26 6.17 -1.88
N ARG A 41 -10.87 5.67 -2.96
CA ARG A 41 -12.13 4.92 -2.91
C ARG A 41 -11.81 3.46 -3.16
N LEU A 42 -12.15 2.58 -2.22
CA LEU A 42 -11.86 1.16 -2.35
C LEU A 42 -12.87 0.46 -3.27
N GLY A 43 -12.41 -0.51 -4.02
CA GLY A 43 -13.24 -1.41 -4.81
C GLY A 43 -12.50 -2.08 -5.96
N LEU A 44 -13.21 -2.92 -6.70
CA LEU A 44 -12.65 -3.73 -7.78
C LEU A 44 -12.84 -3.09 -9.18
N SER A 45 -13.72 -2.10 -9.28
CA SER A 45 -14.04 -1.46 -10.56
C SER A 45 -12.96 -0.46 -10.99
N PRO A 46 -12.84 -0.18 -12.31
CA PRO A 46 -11.95 0.85 -12.80
C PRO A 46 -12.15 2.20 -12.09
N GLY A 47 -11.04 2.87 -11.75
CA GLY A 47 -11.06 4.13 -11.00
C GLY A 47 -11.20 3.98 -9.48
N LEU A 48 -11.24 2.75 -8.97
CA LEU A 48 -11.17 2.43 -7.54
C LEU A 48 -9.82 1.80 -7.19
N ALA A 49 -9.41 1.96 -5.93
CA ALA A 49 -8.20 1.38 -5.39
C ALA A 49 -8.49 0.01 -4.79
N LYS A 50 -7.67 -0.99 -5.15
CA LYS A 50 -7.65 -2.29 -4.49
C LYS A 50 -6.55 -2.31 -3.43
N LEU A 51 -6.74 -3.12 -2.40
CA LEU A 51 -5.66 -3.48 -1.49
C LEU A 51 -4.77 -4.50 -2.21
N GLU A 52 -3.52 -4.11 -2.52
CA GLU A 52 -2.58 -5.02 -3.18
C GLU A 52 -1.91 -5.96 -2.18
N GLY A 53 -1.57 -5.48 -0.98
CA GLY A 53 -0.97 -6.28 0.09
C GLY A 53 -0.77 -5.49 1.37
N VAL A 54 -0.48 -6.21 2.47
CA VAL A 54 -0.23 -5.66 3.80
C VAL A 54 1.00 -6.38 4.37
N GLN A 55 1.99 -5.62 4.83
CA GLN A 55 3.22 -6.14 5.39
C GLN A 55 3.64 -5.33 6.62
N PRO A 56 4.36 -5.92 7.58
CA PRO A 56 4.95 -5.17 8.69
C PRO A 56 5.89 -4.07 8.20
N LEU A 57 5.99 -2.96 8.94
CA LEU A 57 6.89 -1.85 8.56
C LEU A 57 8.35 -2.29 8.45
N ALA A 58 8.81 -3.19 9.31
CA ALA A 58 10.16 -3.73 9.28
C ALA A 58 10.51 -4.39 7.93
N TRP A 59 9.57 -5.13 7.33
CA TRP A 59 9.75 -5.71 6.00
C TRP A 59 10.02 -4.66 4.92
N ALA A 60 9.32 -3.52 4.99
CA ALA A 60 9.53 -2.43 4.03
C ALA A 60 10.90 -1.79 4.22
N VAL A 61 11.34 -1.61 5.48
CA VAL A 61 12.67 -1.09 5.82
C VAL A 61 13.76 -2.02 5.28
N ASP A 62 13.66 -3.32 5.50
CA ASP A 62 14.64 -4.31 5.01
C ASP A 62 14.80 -4.25 3.48
N LEU A 63 13.70 -4.08 2.74
CA LEU A 63 13.74 -3.89 1.28
C LEU A 63 14.41 -2.58 0.89
N MET A 64 14.08 -1.49 1.58
CA MET A 64 14.65 -0.17 1.31
C MET A 64 16.16 -0.13 1.59
N GLU A 65 16.64 -0.80 2.63
CA GLU A 65 18.06 -0.94 2.93
C GLU A 65 18.82 -1.70 1.84
N ARG A 66 18.14 -2.64 1.16
CA ARG A 66 18.66 -3.35 -0.03
C ARG A 66 18.53 -2.54 -1.32
N GLY A 67 18.01 -1.32 -1.27
CA GLY A 67 17.75 -0.48 -2.44
C GLY A 67 16.55 -0.93 -3.30
N LEU A 68 15.68 -1.79 -2.76
CA LEU A 68 14.48 -2.28 -3.44
C LEU A 68 13.27 -1.41 -3.09
N ASN A 69 12.33 -1.27 -4.03
CA ASN A 69 11.11 -0.49 -3.85
C ASN A 69 9.98 -1.39 -3.28
N PRO A 70 9.50 -1.19 -2.04
CA PRO A 70 8.45 -2.01 -1.44
C PRO A 70 7.17 -2.13 -2.28
N ALA A 71 6.78 -1.09 -3.03
CA ALA A 71 5.59 -1.11 -3.87
C ALA A 71 5.64 -2.19 -4.96
N ARG A 72 6.85 -2.62 -5.38
CA ARG A 72 7.05 -3.73 -6.33
C ARG A 72 6.82 -5.11 -5.72
N HIS A 73 6.91 -5.24 -4.39
CA HIS A 73 6.97 -6.53 -3.70
C HIS A 73 5.80 -6.78 -2.73
N ILE A 74 4.96 -5.77 -2.45
CA ILE A 74 3.99 -5.80 -1.34
C ILE A 74 2.90 -6.86 -1.46
N LYS A 75 2.56 -7.28 -2.68
CA LYS A 75 1.51 -8.28 -2.93
C LYS A 75 1.72 -9.58 -2.14
N GLY A 76 2.96 -9.89 -1.80
CA GLY A 76 3.31 -11.13 -1.12
C GLY A 76 3.25 -12.28 -2.12
N GLY A 77 4.38 -12.96 -2.27
CA GLY A 77 4.67 -13.77 -3.44
C GLY A 77 5.85 -13.12 -4.12
N GLU A 78 7.05 -13.60 -3.79
CA GLU A 78 8.06 -13.62 -4.82
C GLU A 78 7.38 -14.25 -6.04
N ALA A 79 7.13 -13.47 -7.08
CA ALA A 79 7.41 -14.00 -8.39
C ALA A 79 8.90 -14.32 -8.28
N VAL A 80 9.21 -15.55 -7.87
CA VAL A 80 10.54 -16.12 -7.93
C VAL A 80 10.96 -15.88 -9.37
N LEU A 81 11.77 -14.86 -9.57
CA LEU A 81 12.67 -14.82 -10.70
C LEU A 81 13.61 -15.97 -10.37
N ASN A 82 13.24 -17.20 -10.79
CA ASN A 82 14.25 -18.15 -11.13
C ASN A 82 15.09 -17.44 -12.19
N GLU A 83 16.21 -16.86 -11.75
CA GLU A 83 17.33 -16.60 -12.63
C GLU A 83 17.59 -17.91 -13.37
N GLY A 84 17.56 -17.83 -14.69
CA GLY A 84 17.48 -19.01 -15.55
C GLY A 84 18.53 -20.07 -15.21
N GLU A 85 18.06 -21.31 -15.13
CA GLU A 85 18.63 -22.47 -15.82
C GLU A 85 17.50 -23.44 -16.16
#